data_AF-A0A0T9N2T8-F1
#
_entry.id   AF-A0A0T9N2T8-F1
#
_cell.length_a   1.000
_cell.length_b   1.000
_cell.length_c   1.000
_cell.angle_alpha   90.00
_cell.angle_beta   90.00
_cell.angle_gamma   90.00
#
_symmetry.space_group_name_H-M   'P 1'
#
loop_
_entity.id
_entity.type
_entity.pdbx_description
1 polymer ?
#
loop_
_entity_poly.entity_id
_entity_poly.type
_entity_poly.pdbx_seq_one_letter_code
_entity_poly.pdbx_strand_id
1 'polypeptide(L)'
;MIASWPDMQPGDQELWYKQGLRYDGLRIRVEPYRRSDTDVAFMRDAYLRLRKYENKTFDPVVYINELGLFFVKATRKLFRAEPQDRNSPYWFDKTINGYYWAEVNGQVPVVFDCQWLPLEKRYYICEALFVMPEIGSLVEVIFTVEKLPQWRAIVSSTQQFLLSHIKR
;
A
#
# COMPACT_ATOMS: atom_id res chain seq x y z
N MET A 1 6.81 -11.50 6.89
CA MET A 1 5.96 -12.44 7.67
C MET A 1 4.52 -12.31 7.23
N ILE A 2 3.66 -13.24 7.64
CA ILE A 2 2.22 -13.20 7.37
C ILE A 2 1.47 -13.36 8.69
N ALA A 3 0.31 -12.73 8.79
CA ALA A 3 -0.58 -12.83 9.93
C ALA A 3 -2.00 -13.13 9.45
N SER A 4 -2.80 -13.85 10.24
CA SER A 4 -4.23 -13.92 10.02
C SER A 4 -4.88 -12.56 10.27
N TRP A 5 -6.03 -12.32 9.66
CA TRP A 5 -6.85 -11.14 9.91
C TRP A 5 -8.27 -11.60 10.25
N PRO A 6 -8.93 -11.05 11.28
CA PRO A 6 -8.47 -9.98 12.18
C PRO A 6 -7.66 -10.45 13.41
N ASP A 7 -7.50 -11.76 13.63
CA ASP A 7 -6.95 -12.31 14.88
C ASP A 7 -5.44 -12.07 15.09
N MET A 8 -4.71 -11.65 14.05
CA MET A 8 -3.27 -11.38 14.07
C MET A 8 -2.41 -12.55 14.58
N GLN A 9 -2.81 -13.78 14.32
CA GLN A 9 -1.98 -14.96 14.61
C GLN A 9 -0.95 -15.15 13.49
N PRO A 10 0.25 -15.69 13.77
CA PRO A 10 1.19 -16.08 12.72
C PRO A 10 0.50 -16.92 11.64
N GLY A 11 0.55 -16.46 10.40
CA GLY A 11 -0.13 -17.11 9.28
C GLY A 11 0.58 -18.38 8.82
N ASP A 12 -0.19 -19.28 8.19
CA ASP A 12 0.34 -20.48 7.54
C ASP A 12 1.00 -20.13 6.19
N GLN A 13 2.32 -20.31 6.12
CA GLN A 13 3.11 -19.99 4.93
C GLN A 13 2.73 -20.88 3.74
N GLU A 14 2.42 -22.15 3.97
CA GLU A 14 2.05 -23.08 2.90
C GLU A 14 0.69 -22.69 2.30
N LEU A 15 -0.24 -22.28 3.16
CA LEU A 15 -1.53 -21.76 2.73
C LEU A 15 -1.36 -20.46 1.91
N TRP A 16 -0.48 -19.56 2.34
CA TRP A 16 -0.14 -18.36 1.57
C TRP A 16 0.45 -18.72 0.21
N TYR A 17 1.40 -19.66 0.11
CA TYR A 17 1.97 -20.06 -1.18
C TYR A 17 0.92 -20.63 -2.13
N LYS A 18 -0.08 -21.36 -1.60
CA LYS A 18 -1.18 -21.94 -2.39
C LYS A 18 -2.22 -20.90 -2.82
N GLN A 19 -2.57 -19.97 -1.94
CA GLN A 19 -3.64 -19.00 -2.18
C GLN A 19 -3.15 -17.67 -2.77
N GLY A 20 -1.88 -17.35 -2.58
CA GLY A 20 -1.26 -16.07 -2.93
C GLY A 20 -2.09 -14.90 -2.41
N LEU A 21 -2.45 -14.00 -3.31
CA LEU A 21 -3.21 -12.78 -3.02
C LEU A 21 -4.67 -13.02 -2.58
N ARG A 22 -5.17 -14.27 -2.66
CA ARG A 22 -6.47 -14.66 -2.08
C ARG A 22 -6.39 -15.03 -0.61
N TYR A 23 -5.19 -15.09 -0.03
CA TYR A 23 -5.03 -15.30 1.39
C TYR A 23 -5.68 -14.14 2.14
N ASP A 24 -6.63 -14.47 3.00
CA ASP A 24 -7.50 -13.48 3.65
C ASP A 24 -6.80 -12.71 4.80
N GLY A 25 -5.53 -13.00 5.06
CA GLY A 25 -4.73 -12.31 6.07
C GLY A 25 -3.89 -11.14 5.56
N LEU A 26 -2.87 -10.77 6.34
CA LEU A 26 -1.96 -9.66 6.06
C LEU A 26 -0.56 -10.19 5.74
N ARG A 27 0.11 -9.58 4.76
CA ARG A 27 1.56 -9.76 4.58
C ARG A 27 2.28 -8.55 5.15
N ILE A 28 3.18 -8.79 6.08
CA ILE A 28 3.91 -7.74 6.81
C ILE A 28 5.39 -7.86 6.46
N ARG A 29 6.02 -6.76 6.06
CA ARG A 29 7.46 -6.63 5.89
C ARG A 29 7.95 -5.53 6.83
N VAL A 30 9.07 -5.80 7.49
CA VAL A 30 9.69 -4.89 8.44
C VAL A 30 11.12 -4.69 7.98
N GLU A 31 11.52 -3.43 7.79
CA GLU A 31 12.86 -3.07 7.33
C GLU A 31 13.49 -2.05 8.28
N PRO A 32 14.83 -2.12 8.51
CA PRO A 32 15.52 -1.10 9.28
C PRO A 32 15.31 0.29 8.68
N TYR A 33 14.88 1.23 9.51
CA TYR A 33 14.62 2.61 9.08
C TYR A 33 15.74 3.53 9.55
N ARG A 34 16.57 3.96 8.60
CA ARG A 34 17.80 4.74 8.88
C ARG A 34 17.57 6.25 9.01
N ARG A 35 16.35 6.73 8.75
CA ARG A 35 16.02 8.15 8.80
C ARG A 35 15.52 8.53 10.19
N SER A 36 15.66 9.80 10.56
CA SER A 36 15.16 10.35 11.82
C SER A 36 13.69 10.78 11.77
N ASP A 37 13.05 10.74 10.60
CA ASP A 37 11.65 11.11 10.45
C ASP A 37 10.77 10.16 11.28
N THR A 38 9.79 10.69 12.00
CA THR A 38 8.86 9.88 12.81
C THR A 38 7.59 9.50 12.05
N ASP A 39 7.42 10.00 10.83
CA ASP A 39 6.28 9.77 9.96
C ASP A 39 6.70 9.44 8.52
N VAL A 40 5.73 9.24 7.63
CA VAL A 40 5.96 8.88 6.22
C VAL A 40 5.61 10.02 5.25
N ALA A 41 5.67 11.27 5.68
CA ALA A 41 5.39 12.42 4.81
C ALA A 41 6.31 12.44 3.57
N PHE A 42 7.56 12.01 3.73
CA PHE A 42 8.51 11.87 2.62
C PHE A 42 8.04 10.87 1.55
N MET A 43 7.28 9.83 1.91
CA MET A 43 6.74 8.85 0.97
C MET A 43 5.53 9.39 0.22
N ARG A 44 4.62 10.08 0.92
CA ARG A 44 3.55 10.84 0.28
C ARG A 44 4.15 11.79 -0.76
N ASP A 45 5.15 12.58 -0.34
CA ASP A 45 5.83 13.50 -1.22
C ASP A 45 6.50 12.80 -2.40
N ALA A 46 7.14 11.65 -2.20
CA ALA A 46 7.72 10.85 -3.27
C ALA A 46 6.65 10.39 -4.28
N TYR A 47 5.52 9.84 -3.81
CA TYR A 47 4.40 9.45 -4.65
C TYR A 47 3.87 10.61 -5.49
N LEU A 48 3.78 11.81 -4.90
CA LEU A 48 3.27 13.01 -5.57
C LEU A 48 4.30 13.72 -6.47
N ARG A 49 5.60 13.62 -6.17
CA ARG A 49 6.69 14.31 -6.89
C ARG A 49 7.12 13.62 -8.19
N LEU A 50 6.79 12.34 -8.39
CA LEU A 50 7.17 11.58 -9.59
C LEU A 50 6.53 12.06 -10.92
N ARG A 51 5.82 13.20 -10.92
CA ARG A 51 5.24 13.86 -12.11
C ARG A 51 6.19 13.95 -13.31
N LYS A 52 7.47 14.26 -13.06
CA LYS A 52 8.44 14.60 -14.12
C LYS A 52 9.24 13.41 -14.66
N TYR A 53 9.39 12.34 -13.86
CA TYR A 53 10.36 11.27 -14.17
C TYR A 53 9.72 9.99 -14.72
N GLU A 54 8.40 9.81 -14.57
CA GLU A 54 7.74 8.55 -14.91
C GLU A 54 6.57 8.65 -15.91
N ASN A 55 6.32 9.81 -16.52
CA ASN A 55 5.12 10.05 -17.33
C ASN A 55 3.82 9.69 -16.59
N LYS A 56 3.76 10.14 -15.33
CA LYS A 56 2.59 10.01 -14.45
C LYS A 56 1.72 11.26 -14.55
N THR A 57 0.44 11.09 -14.82
CA THR A 57 -0.60 12.11 -14.63
C THR A 57 -1.33 11.83 -13.33
N PHE A 58 -1.76 12.89 -12.64
CA PHE A 58 -2.48 12.79 -11.37
C PHE A 58 -3.81 13.52 -11.50
N ASP A 59 -4.87 12.88 -11.03
CA ASP A 59 -6.16 13.54 -10.85
C ASP A 59 -6.05 14.55 -9.67
N PRO A 60 -7.01 15.46 -9.49
CA PRO A 60 -7.06 16.30 -8.30
C PRO A 60 -7.10 15.46 -7.02
N VAL A 61 -6.42 15.94 -5.97
CA VAL A 61 -6.50 15.34 -4.64
C VAL A 61 -7.91 15.56 -4.09
N VAL A 62 -8.50 14.51 -3.55
CA VAL A 62 -9.80 14.56 -2.85
C VAL A 62 -9.66 13.98 -1.45
N TYR A 63 -10.57 14.35 -0.55
CA TYR A 63 -10.66 13.78 0.78
C TYR A 63 -11.88 12.86 0.87
N ILE A 64 -11.66 11.63 1.31
CA ILE A 64 -12.70 10.60 1.46
C ILE A 64 -13.05 10.51 2.94
N ASN A 65 -14.18 11.12 3.32
CA ASN A 65 -14.62 11.25 4.71
C ASN A 65 -14.78 9.90 5.41
N GLU A 66 -15.34 8.90 4.71
CA GLU A 66 -15.64 7.57 5.24
C GLU A 66 -14.36 6.83 5.65
N LEU A 67 -13.26 7.09 4.94
CA LEU A 67 -11.95 6.52 5.24
C LEU A 67 -11.12 7.43 6.17
N GLY A 68 -11.44 8.73 6.20
CA GLY A 68 -10.62 9.77 6.79
C GLY A 68 -9.23 9.87 6.14
N LEU A 69 -9.18 9.69 4.81
CA LEU A 69 -7.95 9.67 4.02
C LEU A 69 -8.06 10.67 2.87
N PHE A 70 -6.93 11.32 2.55
CA PHE A 70 -6.75 11.92 1.24
C PHE A 70 -6.53 10.84 0.20
N PHE A 71 -6.93 11.11 -1.04
CA PHE A 71 -6.80 10.22 -2.17
C PHE A 71 -6.37 10.98 -3.42
N VAL A 72 -5.49 10.35 -4.19
CA VAL A 72 -5.21 10.76 -5.56
C VAL A 72 -5.03 9.54 -6.45
N LYS A 73 -5.62 9.59 -7.63
CA LYS A 73 -5.37 8.63 -8.68
C LYS A 73 -4.17 9.05 -9.51
N ALA A 74 -3.22 8.15 -9.68
CA ALA A 74 -2.09 8.31 -10.56
C ALA A 74 -2.23 7.38 -11.77
N THR A 75 -2.01 7.91 -12.96
CA THR A 75 -1.99 7.13 -14.22
C THR A 75 -0.62 7.26 -14.84
N ARG A 76 0.07 6.14 -15.07
CA ARG A 76 1.38 6.09 -15.72
C ARG A 76 1.24 5.51 -17.11
N LYS A 77 1.79 6.18 -18.13
CA LYS A 77 1.87 5.60 -19.49
C LYS A 77 2.97 4.54 -19.55
N LEU A 78 2.66 3.38 -20.12
CA LEU A 78 3.63 2.30 -20.36
C LEU A 78 4.23 2.45 -21.75
N PHE A 79 5.56 2.49 -21.84
CA PHE A 79 6.26 2.33 -23.12
C PHE A 79 6.60 0.87 -23.32
N ARG A 80 6.10 0.27 -24.40
CA ARG A 80 6.46 -1.09 -24.79
C ARG A 80 7.34 -1.03 -26.05
N ALA A 81 8.44 -1.80 -26.01
CA ALA A 81 9.46 -1.79 -27.06
C ALA A 81 9.00 -2.45 -28.37
N GLU A 82 7.99 -3.33 -28.32
CA GLU A 82 7.51 -4.08 -29.48
C GLU A 82 6.01 -3.88 -29.73
N PRO A 83 5.56 -3.88 -31.00
CA PRO A 83 4.15 -3.86 -31.35
C PRO A 83 3.54 -5.22 -31.01
N GLN A 84 2.96 -5.35 -29.82
CA GLN A 84 2.05 -6.46 -29.54
C GLN A 84 0.67 -6.17 -30.15
N ASP A 85 -0.16 -7.21 -30.26
CA ASP A 85 -1.52 -7.11 -30.75
C ASP A 85 -2.35 -6.15 -29.88
N ARG A 86 -2.68 -4.98 -30.44
CA ARG A 86 -3.50 -3.95 -29.78
C ARG A 86 -4.94 -4.40 -29.52
N ASN A 87 -5.39 -5.45 -30.21
CA ASN A 87 -6.72 -6.03 -30.00
C ASN A 87 -6.75 -7.05 -28.86
N SER A 88 -5.59 -7.42 -28.30
CA SER A 88 -5.55 -8.32 -27.15
C SER A 88 -6.22 -7.68 -25.93
N PRO A 89 -7.10 -8.40 -25.21
CA PRO A 89 -7.66 -7.92 -23.95
C PRO A 89 -6.60 -7.74 -22.85
N TYR A 90 -5.39 -8.26 -23.05
CA TYR A 90 -4.23 -8.09 -22.18
C TYR A 90 -3.32 -6.93 -22.60
N TRP A 91 -3.71 -6.16 -23.63
CA TRP A 91 -3.02 -4.96 -24.05
C TRP A 91 -3.40 -3.78 -23.15
N PHE A 92 -2.45 -3.30 -22.36
CA PHE A 92 -2.60 -2.12 -21.51
C PHE A 92 -1.46 -1.13 -21.80
N ASP A 93 -1.83 0.10 -22.15
CA ASP A 93 -0.93 1.22 -22.44
C ASP A 93 -0.68 2.11 -21.22
N LYS A 94 -1.32 1.80 -20.09
CA LYS A 94 -1.22 2.54 -18.83
C LYS A 94 -1.34 1.64 -17.61
N THR A 95 -0.69 2.04 -16.52
CA THR A 95 -0.96 1.53 -15.18
C THR A 95 -1.65 2.60 -14.36
N ILE A 96 -2.47 2.18 -13.40
CA ILE A 96 -3.18 3.08 -12.50
C ILE A 96 -2.85 2.67 -11.07
N ASN A 97 -2.55 3.66 -10.24
CA ASN A 97 -2.36 3.50 -8.81
C ASN A 97 -3.29 4.46 -8.08
N GLY A 98 -3.78 4.05 -6.92
CA GLY A 98 -4.53 4.88 -6.00
C GLY A 98 -3.67 5.16 -4.79
N TYR A 99 -3.23 6.39 -4.63
CA TYR A 99 -2.45 6.79 -3.47
C TYR A 99 -3.35 7.38 -2.41
N TYR A 100 -3.26 6.88 -1.19
CA TYR A 100 -3.99 7.40 -0.05
C TYR A 100 -3.03 7.80 1.07
N TRP A 101 -3.43 8.75 1.92
CA TRP A 101 -2.68 9.05 3.14
C TRP A 101 -3.58 9.67 4.20
N ALA A 102 -3.21 9.44 5.45
CA ALA A 102 -3.82 10.13 6.57
C ALA A 102 -3.02 11.40 6.89
N GLU A 103 -3.70 12.45 7.37
CA GLU A 103 -3.04 13.58 8.01
C GLU A 103 -3.63 13.79 9.40
N VAL A 104 -2.76 13.82 10.41
CA VAL A 104 -3.14 13.98 11.82
C VAL A 104 -2.18 15.00 12.43
N ASN A 105 -2.69 16.15 12.88
CA ASN A 105 -1.89 17.22 13.48
C ASN A 105 -0.69 17.66 12.61
N GLY A 106 -0.86 17.67 11.28
CA GLY A 106 0.19 18.03 10.32
C GLY A 106 1.22 16.93 10.02
N GLN A 107 1.07 15.75 10.61
CA GLN A 107 1.90 14.57 10.33
C GLN A 107 1.20 13.61 9.37
N VAL A 108 1.99 12.82 8.65
CA VAL A 108 1.51 11.76 7.75
C VAL A 108 1.89 10.40 8.35
N PRO A 109 1.08 9.84 9.26
CA PRO A 109 1.44 8.61 9.98
C PRO A 109 1.44 7.37 9.08
N VAL A 110 0.67 7.38 7.99
CA VAL A 110 0.55 6.25 7.06
C VAL A 110 0.24 6.74 5.65
N VAL A 111 0.81 6.05 4.65
CA VAL A 111 0.46 6.17 3.24
C VAL A 111 0.04 4.80 2.70
N PHE A 112 -0.72 4.80 1.61
CA PHE A 112 -1.16 3.60 0.92
C PHE A 112 -0.88 3.70 -0.58
N ASP A 113 -0.32 2.65 -1.17
CA ASP A 113 -0.28 2.45 -2.63
C ASP A 113 -1.22 1.29 -3.00
N CYS A 114 -2.34 1.61 -3.63
CA CYS A 114 -3.30 0.62 -4.11
C CYS A 114 -3.16 0.39 -5.61
N GLN A 115 -2.89 -0.85 -5.99
CA GLN A 115 -2.68 -1.26 -7.38
C GLN A 115 -4.02 -1.51 -8.08
N TRP A 116 -4.16 -0.98 -9.30
CA TRP A 116 -5.34 -1.21 -10.15
C TRP A 116 -5.14 -2.44 -11.02
N LEU A 117 -6.15 -3.32 -11.07
CA LEU A 117 -6.19 -4.45 -11.97
C LEU A 117 -6.93 -4.03 -13.26
N PRO A 118 -6.23 -3.92 -14.41
CA PRO A 118 -6.85 -3.38 -15.63
C PRO A 118 -8.00 -4.24 -16.17
N LEU A 119 -7.88 -5.57 -16.06
CA LEU A 119 -8.88 -6.53 -16.53
C LEU A 119 -10.21 -6.43 -15.75
N GLU A 120 -10.13 -6.36 -14.42
CA GLU A 120 -11.32 -6.26 -13.56
C GLU A 120 -11.80 -4.83 -13.35
N LYS A 121 -11.03 -3.84 -13.85
CA LYS A 121 -11.32 -2.41 -13.70
C LYS A 121 -11.61 -2.01 -12.25
N ARG A 122 -10.78 -2.52 -11.33
CA ARG A 122 -10.85 -2.19 -9.91
C ARG A 122 -9.47 -2.22 -9.25
N TYR A 123 -9.34 -1.53 -8.14
CA TYR A 123 -8.23 -1.77 -7.21
C TYR A 123 -8.37 -3.18 -6.62
N TYR A 124 -7.25 -3.83 -6.32
CA TYR A 124 -7.27 -5.20 -5.80
C TYR A 124 -6.34 -5.43 -4.61
N ILE A 125 -5.20 -4.73 -4.55
CA ILE A 125 -4.25 -4.79 -3.44
C ILE A 125 -3.87 -3.39 -3.02
N CYS A 126 -3.67 -3.21 -1.73
CA CYS A 126 -3.07 -2.03 -1.13
C CYS A 126 -1.85 -2.41 -0.29
N GLU A 127 -0.84 -1.55 -0.36
CA GLU A 127 0.35 -1.58 0.49
C GLU A 127 0.27 -0.38 1.43
N ALA A 128 0.10 -0.62 2.73
CA ALA A 128 0.20 0.42 3.75
C ALA A 128 1.65 0.54 4.23
N LEU A 129 2.14 1.78 4.31
CA LEU A 129 3.49 2.07 4.78
C LEU A 129 3.44 3.06 5.94
N PHE A 130 4.10 2.72 7.05
CA PHE A 130 4.22 3.57 8.22
C PHE A 130 5.54 3.29 8.97
N VAL A 131 6.04 4.29 9.69
CA VAL A 131 7.22 4.15 10.55
C VAL A 131 6.79 3.66 11.93
N MET A 132 7.59 2.77 12.53
CA MET A 132 7.52 2.39 13.95
C MET A 132 8.81 2.82 14.64
N PRO A 133 8.88 4.05 15.20
CA PRO A 133 10.07 4.57 15.85
C PRO A 133 10.55 3.72 17.03
N GLU A 134 9.63 3.06 17.74
CA GLU A 134 9.90 2.22 18.91
C GLU A 134 10.84 1.05 18.61
N ILE A 135 10.85 0.59 17.36
CA ILE A 135 11.71 -0.49 16.85
C ILE A 135 12.59 -0.01 15.68
N GLY A 136 12.69 1.30 15.47
CA GLY A 136 13.50 1.91 14.41
C GLY A 136 13.26 1.31 13.02
N SER A 137 12.00 1.01 12.68
CA SER A 137 11.66 0.24 11.48
C SER A 137 10.60 0.91 10.61
N LEU A 138 10.66 0.65 9.31
CA LEU A 138 9.62 0.93 8.35
C LEU A 138 8.81 -0.36 8.16
N VAL A 139 7.50 -0.23 8.26
CA VAL A 139 6.58 -1.36 8.14
C VAL A 139 5.74 -1.20 6.90
N GLU A 140 5.71 -2.26 6.10
CA GLU A 140 4.87 -2.41 4.91
C GLU A 140 3.85 -3.53 5.20
N VAL A 141 2.57 -3.22 5.04
CA VAL A 141 1.47 -4.17 5.22
C VAL A 141 0.66 -4.26 3.94
N ILE A 142 0.66 -5.45 3.33
CA ILE A 142 -0.04 -5.74 2.09
C ILE A 142 -1.34 -6.48 2.41
N PHE A 143 -2.44 -5.98 1.85
CA PHE A 143 -3.78 -6.54 2.02
C PHE A 143 -4.66 -6.27 0.79
N THR A 144 -5.80 -6.96 0.68
CA THR A 144 -6.76 -6.75 -0.42
C THR A 144 -7.56 -5.46 -0.20
N VAL A 145 -7.93 -4.76 -1.27
CA VAL A 145 -8.55 -3.42 -1.17
C VAL A 145 -9.84 -3.39 -0.32
N GLU A 146 -10.56 -4.51 -0.23
CA GLU A 146 -11.78 -4.64 0.56
C GLU A 146 -11.54 -4.40 2.06
N LYS A 147 -10.28 -4.54 2.52
CA LYS A 147 -9.87 -4.26 3.91
C LYS A 147 -9.44 -2.81 4.14
N LEU A 148 -9.36 -1.96 3.10
CA LEU A 148 -8.98 -0.55 3.23
C LEU A 148 -9.88 0.24 4.22
N PRO A 149 -11.21 0.04 4.30
CA PRO A 149 -12.02 0.68 5.34
C PRO A 149 -11.60 0.33 6.78
N GLN A 150 -10.88 -0.77 6.97
CA GLN A 150 -10.37 -1.24 8.26
C GLN A 150 -8.91 -0.80 8.50
N TRP A 151 -8.35 0.09 7.67
CA TRP A 151 -6.92 0.43 7.70
C TRP A 151 -6.41 0.84 9.09
N ARG A 152 -7.23 1.58 9.87
CA ARG A 152 -6.84 2.03 11.23
C ARG A 152 -6.56 0.83 12.12
N ALA A 153 -7.44 -0.16 12.10
CA ALA A 153 -7.29 -1.40 12.84
C ALA A 153 -6.10 -2.20 12.32
N ILE A 154 -5.92 -2.29 11.00
CA ILE A 154 -4.77 -2.99 10.40
C ILE A 154 -3.45 -2.38 10.89
N VAL A 155 -3.31 -1.06 10.84
CA VAL A 155 -2.11 -0.36 11.32
C VAL A 155 -1.90 -0.58 12.82
N SER A 156 -2.90 -0.34 13.65
CA SER A 156 -2.77 -0.46 15.11
C SER A 156 -2.47 -1.90 15.55
N SER A 157 -3.17 -2.88 14.96
CA SER A 157 -2.98 -4.29 15.28
C SER A 157 -1.64 -4.81 14.78
N THR A 158 -1.16 -4.34 13.62
CA THR A 158 0.20 -4.65 13.15
C THR A 158 1.27 -4.11 14.10
N GLN A 159 1.12 -2.86 14.57
CA GLN A 159 2.05 -2.28 15.55
C GLN A 159 2.11 -3.12 16.83
N GLN A 160 0.95 -3.49 17.40
CA GLN A 160 0.87 -4.33 18.60
C GLN A 160 1.45 -5.74 18.37
N PHE A 161 1.17 -6.33 17.22
CA PHE A 161 1.72 -7.63 16.83
C PHE A 161 3.24 -7.60 16.76
N LEU A 162 3.83 -6.57 16.13
CA LEU A 162 5.29 -6.45 16.02
C LEU A 162 5.96 -6.17 17.37
N LEU A 163 5.38 -5.29 18.19
CA LEU A 163 5.90 -4.97 19.52
C LEU A 163 5.89 -6.17 20.48
N SER A 164 4.96 -7.11 20.31
CA SER A 164 4.90 -8.33 21.13
C SER A 164 5.87 -9.44 20.68
N HIS A 165 6.35 -9.40 19.44
CA HIS A 165 7.18 -10.47 18.86
C HIS A 165 8.65 -10.09 18.64
N ILE A 166 8.97 -8.79 18.58
CA ILE A 166 10.36 -8.34 18.49
C ILE A 166 10.97 -8.35 19.91
N LYS A 167 11.96 -9.21 20.13
CA LYS A 167 12.74 -9.21 21.37
C LYS A 167 13.61 -7.94 21.43
N ARG A 168 13.58 -7.25 22.58
CA ARG A 168 14.49 -6.14 22.89
C ARG A 168 15.93 -6.63 23.02
#